data_AF-A0ABD0QW02-F1
#
_entry.id   AF-A0ABD0QW02-F1
#
_cell.length_a   1.000
_cell.length_b   1.000
_cell.length_c   1.000
_cell.angle_alpha   90.00
_cell.angle_beta   90.00
_cell.angle_gamma   90.00
#
_symmetry.space_group_name_H-M   'P 1'
#
loop_
_entity.id
_entity.type
_entity.pdbx_description
1 polymer ?
#
loop_
_entity_poly.entity_id
_entity_poly.type
_entity_poly.pdbx_seq_one_letter_code
_entity_poly.pdbx_strand_id
1 'polypeptide(L)'
;KDSGCTAKTLQVQPYATTEEVCRLCALKFRVSDPENYGLFLYMDDSSQQLAADTHPQWIKAELHSRPNRQHFYFVYKSIPNKNCSTPSS
;
A
#
# COMPACT_ATOMS: atom_id res chain seq x y z
N LYS A 1 -10.84 0.74 -23.87
CA LYS A 1 -10.42 -0.01 -22.68
C LYS A 1 -10.31 0.99 -21.57
N ASP A 2 -11.40 1.18 -20.84
CA ASP A 2 -11.48 2.08 -19.70
C ASP A 2 -10.52 1.56 -18.64
N SER A 3 -9.36 2.21 -18.53
CA SER A 3 -8.48 2.11 -17.38
C SER A 3 -9.26 2.68 -16.20
N GLY A 4 -10.09 1.85 -15.58
CA GLY A 4 -10.80 2.12 -14.32
C GLY A 4 -9.78 2.41 -13.24
N CYS A 5 -9.26 3.63 -13.24
CA CYS A 5 -8.28 4.13 -12.29
C CYS A 5 -9.07 4.41 -11.02
N THR A 6 -9.22 3.39 -10.17
CA THR A 6 -9.81 3.55 -8.82
C THR A 6 -8.81 4.24 -7.89
N ALA A 7 -8.10 5.26 -8.37
CA ALA A 7 -7.21 6.09 -7.58
C ALA A 7 -8.07 6.96 -6.67
N LYS A 8 -8.31 6.48 -5.45
CA LYS A 8 -8.96 7.26 -4.40
C LYS A 8 -7.87 8.04 -3.67
N THR A 9 -7.87 9.36 -3.79
CA THR A 9 -7.04 10.22 -2.96
C THR A 9 -7.55 10.13 -1.52
N LEU A 10 -6.80 9.44 -0.66
CA LEU A 10 -7.02 9.47 0.78
C LEU A 10 -6.19 10.63 1.33
N GLN A 11 -6.83 11.58 2.03
CA GLN A 11 -6.09 12.59 2.77
C GLN A 11 -5.43 11.90 3.97
N VAL A 12 -4.13 11.64 3.85
CA VAL A 12 -3.30 11.09 4.91
C VAL A 12 -2.49 12.21 5.54
N GLN A 13 -2.47 12.24 6.87
CA GLN A 13 -1.69 13.23 7.63
C GLN A 13 -0.20 13.15 7.26
N PRO A 14 0.56 14.25 7.38
CA PRO A 14 1.98 14.27 7.03
C PRO A 14 2.81 13.24 7.82
N TYR A 15 2.39 12.92 9.04
CA TYR A 15 3.04 11.93 9.92
C TYR A 15 2.30 10.59 9.96
N ALA A 16 1.35 10.37 9.04
CA ALA A 16 0.60 9.12 9.02
C ALA A 16 1.54 7.95 8.68
N THR A 17 1.50 6.92 9.52
CA THR A 17 2.22 5.67 9.28
C THR A 17 1.43 4.77 8.34
N THR A 18 2.11 3.81 7.70
CA THR A 18 1.47 2.80 6.85
C THR A 18 0.38 2.03 7.61
N GLU A 19 0.54 1.78 8.91
CA GLU A 19 -0.49 1.19 9.76
C GLU A 19 -1.77 2.03 9.81
N GLU A 20 -1.64 3.34 10.03
CA GLU A 20 -2.78 4.26 10.05
C GLU A 20 -3.45 4.35 8.68
N VAL A 21 -2.67 4.40 7.60
CA VAL A 21 -3.19 4.37 6.22
C VAL A 21 -3.96 3.07 5.96
N CYS A 22 -3.40 1.92 6.37
CA CYS A 22 -4.07 0.62 6.28
C CYS A 22 -5.39 0.62 7.05
N ARG A 23 -5.43 1.15 8.28
CA ARG A 23 -6.66 1.26 9.08
C ARG A 23 -7.70 2.14 8.40
N LEU A 24 -7.31 3.30 7.89
CA LEU A 24 -8.21 4.20 7.16
C LEU A 24 -8.77 3.54 5.90
N CYS A 25 -7.92 2.82 5.15
CA CYS A 25 -8.35 2.02 4.00
C CYS A 25 -9.32 0.92 4.44
N ALA A 26 -9.00 0.15 5.48
CA ALA A 26 -9.86 -0.91 5.99
C ALA A 26 -11.24 -0.38 6.40
N LEU A 27 -11.29 0.74 7.11
CA LEU A 27 -12.56 1.41 7.47
C LEU A 27 -13.32 1.87 6.24
N LYS A 28 -12.63 2.49 5.27
CA LYS A 28 -13.23 3.03 4.04
C LYS A 28 -13.75 1.94 3.10
N PHE A 29 -13.06 0.81 3.03
CA PHE A 29 -13.41 -0.34 2.20
C PHE A 29 -14.17 -1.42 2.96
N ARG A 30 -14.41 -1.24 4.27
CA ARG A 30 -15.04 -2.21 5.18
C ARG A 30 -14.37 -3.59 5.11
N VAL A 31 -13.04 -3.61 5.15
CA VAL A 31 -12.24 -4.83 5.17
C VAL A 31 -12.42 -5.52 6.52
N SER A 32 -12.76 -6.81 6.49
CA SER A 32 -12.95 -7.62 7.70
C SER A 32 -11.65 -7.89 8.45
N ASP A 33 -10.55 -8.12 7.70
CA ASP A 33 -9.26 -8.54 8.26
C ASP A 33 -8.14 -7.54 7.94
N PRO A 34 -8.12 -6.34 8.54
CA PRO A 34 -7.11 -5.32 8.24
C PRO A 34 -5.66 -5.79 8.45
N GLU A 35 -5.44 -6.77 9.33
CA GLU A 35 -4.13 -7.37 9.63
C GLU A 35 -3.58 -8.19 8.46
N ASN A 36 -4.48 -8.77 7.65
CA ASN A 36 -4.11 -9.51 6.45
C ASN A 36 -3.95 -8.59 5.25
N TYR A 37 -3.95 -7.27 5.42
CA TYR A 37 -3.81 -6.30 4.34
C TYR A 37 -2.63 -5.38 4.61
N GLY A 38 -1.92 -5.05 3.52
CA GLY A 38 -0.74 -4.22 3.56
C GLY A 38 -0.77 -3.16 2.48
N LEU A 39 0.02 -2.12 2.70
CA LEU A 39 0.32 -1.14 1.68
C LEU A 39 1.57 -1.57 0.92
N PHE A 40 1.48 -1.59 -0.40
CA PHE A 40 2.57 -1.95 -1.28
C PHE A 40 2.93 -0.74 -2.13
N LEU A 41 4.22 -0.46 -2.22
CA LEU A 41 4.77 0.53 -3.13
C LEU A 41 5.18 -0.19 -4.41
N TYR A 42 4.55 0.17 -5.52
CA TYR A 42 4.97 -0.22 -6.86
C TYR A 42 5.71 0.94 -7.49
N MET A 43 6.88 0.66 -8.04
CA MET A 43 7.71 1.55 -8.84
C MET A 43 7.94 0.87 -10.20
N ASP A 44 8.49 1.61 -11.18
CA ASP A 44 8.67 1.11 -12.55
C ASP A 44 9.42 -0.23 -12.65
N ASP A 45 10.35 -0.51 -11.73
CA ASP A 45 11.21 -1.70 -11.72
C ASP A 45 10.94 -2.67 -10.56
N SER A 46 10.16 -2.28 -9.57
CA SER A 46 10.09 -3.00 -8.30
C SER A 46 8.77 -2.80 -7.57
N SER A 47 8.36 -3.81 -6.82
CA SER A 47 7.23 -3.70 -5.90
C SER A 47 7.65 -4.22 -4.53
N GLN A 48 7.41 -3.43 -3.48
CA GLN A 48 7.77 -3.78 -2.11
C GLN A 48 6.61 -3.50 -1.16
N GLN A 49 6.48 -4.34 -0.14
CA GLN A 49 5.54 -4.08 0.95
C GLN A 49 6.14 -3.02 1.87
N LEU A 50 5.34 -2.03 2.25
CA LEU A 50 5.71 -1.03 3.23
C LEU A 50 5.51 -1.59 4.63
N ALA A 51 6.50 -1.40 5.51
CA ALA A 51 6.40 -1.77 6.91
C ALA A 51 5.45 -0.82 7.65
N ALA A 52 4.84 -1.29 8.74
CA ALA A 52 3.81 -0.56 9.48
C ALA A 52 4.28 0.81 10.00
N ASP A 53 5.56 0.93 10.32
CA ASP A 53 6.27 2.11 10.83
C ASP A 53 6.77 3.08 9.74
N THR A 54 6.59 2.71 8.46
CA THR A 54 6.97 3.58 7.35
C THR A 54 5.97 4.70 7.13
N HIS A 55 6.45 5.81 6.57
CA HIS A 55 5.64 6.99 6.31
C HIS A 55 5.43 7.14 4.80
N PRO A 56 4.27 6.73 4.23
CA PRO A 56 4.03 6.79 2.78
C PRO A 56 4.13 8.21 2.23
N GLN A 57 3.83 9.23 3.04
CA GLN A 57 4.01 10.65 2.66
C GLN A 57 5.49 11.03 2.51
N TRP A 58 6.36 10.55 3.39
CA TRP A 58 7.80 10.80 3.29
C TRP A 58 8.38 10.11 2.06
N ILE A 59 8.01 8.85 1.81
CA ILE A 59 8.41 8.12 0.61
C ILE A 59 7.93 8.82 -0.66
N LYS A 60 6.68 9.30 -0.67
CA LYS A 60 6.13 10.08 -1.78
C LYS A 60 6.93 11.36 -2.02
N ALA A 61 7.28 12.10 -0.96
CA ALA A 61 8.08 13.31 -1.05
C ALA A 61 9.50 13.02 -1.57
N GLU A 62 10.13 11.94 -1.09
CA GLU A 62 11.43 11.45 -1.54
C GLU A 62 11.40 11.03 -3.02
N LEU A 63 10.35 10.35 -3.48
CA LEU A 63 10.22 9.98 -4.88
C LEU A 63 9.94 11.20 -5.77
N HIS A 64 9.22 12.21 -5.28
CA HIS A 64 9.00 13.47 -5.99
C HIS A 64 10.22 14.38 -6.02
N SER A 65 11.10 14.33 -5.02
CA SER A 65 12.32 15.14 -4.96
C SER A 65 13.38 14.66 -5.95
N ARG A 66 13.31 13.38 -6.37
CA ARG A 66 14.23 12.79 -7.32
C ARG A 66 14.13 13.47 -8.69
N PRO A 67 15.27 13.69 -9.38
CA PRO A 67 15.29 14.30 -10.71
C PRO A 67 14.62 13.40 -11.76
N ASN A 68 14.65 12.07 -11.55
CA ASN A 68 13.92 11.10 -12.37
C ASN A 68 12.55 10.90 -11.75
N ARG A 69 11.52 11.50 -12.36
CA ARG A 69 10.11 11.26 -12.01
C ARG A 69 9.69 9.85 -12.39
N GLN A 70 10.09 8.87 -11.57
CA GLN A 70 9.60 7.50 -11.67
C GLN A 70 8.12 7.46 -11.34
N HIS A 71 7.37 6.63 -12.06
CA HIS A 71 5.98 6.41 -11.70
C HIS A 71 5.94 5.50 -10.48
N PHE A 72 5.21 5.93 -9.47
CA PHE A 72 5.00 5.12 -8.29
C PHE A 72 3.54 5.11 -7.87
N TYR A 73 3.12 3.98 -7.32
CA TYR A 73 1.75 3.74 -6.89
C TYR A 73 1.75 3.07 -5.54
N PHE A 74 0.96 3.62 -4.63
CA PHE A 74 0.64 2.97 -3.37
C PHE A 74 -0.63 2.13 -3.57
N VAL A 75 -0.51 0.83 -3.37
CA VAL A 75 -1.59 -0.13 -3.58
C VAL A 75 -1.87 -0.84 -2.27
N TYR A 76 -3.09 -0.69 -1.78
CA TYR A 76 -3.58 -1.42 -0.61
C TYR A 76 -4.17 -2.75 -1.08
N LYS A 77 -3.61 -3.88 -0.65
CA LYS A 77 -4.07 -5.22 -1.03
C LYS A 77 -3.86 -6.22 0.09
N SER A 78 -4.54 -7.36 0.02
CA SER A 78 -4.33 -8.48 0.95
C SER A 78 -2.92 -9.04 0.80
N ILE A 79 -2.25 -9.25 1.92
CA ILE A 79 -0.99 -9.99 2.01
C ILE A 79 -1.39 -11.47 1.99
N PRO A 80 -0.93 -12.26 1.01
CA PRO A 80 -1.18 -13.69 1.02
C PRO A 80 -0.50 -14.29 2.26
N ASN A 81 -1.29 -14.65 3.26
CA ASN A 81 -0.79 -15.42 4.39
C ASN A 81 -0.32 -16.78 3.84
N LYS A 82 0.99 -17.02 3.80
CA LYS A 82 1.60 -18.26 3.27
C LYS A 82 1.33 -19.50 4.15
N ASN A 83 0.23 -19.53 4.89
CA ASN A 83 -0.18 -20.67 5.72
C ASN A 83 -1.31 -21.51 5.09
N CYS A 84 -1.36 -21.57 3.76
CA CYS A 84 -2.12 -22.62 3.08
C CYS A 84 -1.20 -23.45 2.17
N SER A 85 -0.07 -23.91 2.73
CA SER A 85 0.48 -25.19 2.32
C SER A 85 -0.43 -26.27 2.93
N THR A 86 -1.43 -26.70 2.18
CA THR A 86 -2.28 -27.85 2.53
C THR A 86 -1.43 -29.09 2.80
N PRO A 87 -1.91 -30.01 3.66
CA PRO A 87 -1.12 -31.08 4.25
C PRO A 87 -0.78 -32.15 3.19
N SER A 88 0.49 -32.52 3.08
CA SER A 88 0.82 -33.78 2.41
C SER A 88 0.54 -34.92 3.39
N SER A 89 -0.55 -35.64 3.12
CA SER A 89 -0.82 -37.00 3.62
C SER A 89 0.25 -38.00 3.17
#